data_AF-A0A856MMI3-F1
#
_entry.id   AF-A0A856MMI3-F1
#
_cell.length_a   1.000
_cell.length_b   1.000
_cell.length_c   1.000
_cell.angle_alpha   90.00
_cell.angle_beta   90.00
_cell.angle_gamma   90.00
#
_symmetry.space_group_name_H-M   'P 1'
#
loop_
_entity.id
_entity.type
_entity.pdbx_description
1 polymer ?
#
loop_
_entity_poly.entity_id
_entity_poly.type
_entity_poly.pdbx_seq_one_letter_code
_entity_poly.pdbx_strand_id
1 'polypeptide(L)'
;MKLKRRKILYLLTSMFTLVGFKNSIQRAQAQSSSVVGVNKNLLAALDLEPDNTTYSEVIDYSLNGRDQLQKSSAQKVVLDNLGTNSKNNPEQIYQAFLQATAGGVEDKPVLMYQGINTSPYSEQIKDYPTRLMQRPNGKNLVSGTQVNATFSPYPAIGKVPNINEQGLTFLHEDIKEACVCIGNFDNQRKFQTKWLGRNALACDEFWSSTKIIALLNLVSRINRKNPEVDFDSYSVRGIDTSGNQNSFRFQDLARDMVSYEHKIATSNSLGAMFKRFSLPLDLEKWLKLITGNQDLIFRGTYGKKPFIEEPELVETTTNKVILNADQQLPRWQCNVVSAYDLTRIVSMLGWHNYIPRQSRIPHANWESLTTVITAMGADSARLTDLAIQVLGLQNDLESVAIISKLGNGNTSTRERTEAVYLALVHFVDSRPKALGKPAKLFTFTMALRGGKALQPRDPNREVVELDARMATEVTEIVRRVLALELDLV
;
A
#
# COMPACT_ATOMS: atom_id res chain seq x y z
N MET A 1 66.01 -5.18 1.53
CA MET A 1 65.98 -3.86 2.20
C MET A 1 64.91 -3.86 3.28
N LYS A 2 65.30 -3.58 4.53
CA LYS A 2 64.47 -3.52 5.75
C LYS A 2 63.51 -2.31 5.72
N LEU A 3 62.30 -2.38 6.27
CA LEU A 3 61.82 -1.78 7.55
C LEU A 3 60.30 -1.48 7.28
N LYS A 4 59.33 -1.42 8.19
CA LYS A 4 59.21 -1.67 9.63
C LYS A 4 57.69 -1.75 9.95
N ARG A 5 57.29 -2.74 10.76
CA ARG A 5 56.01 -2.77 11.48
C ARG A 5 56.03 -1.76 12.63
N ARG A 6 54.89 -1.17 12.98
CA ARG A 6 54.60 -0.68 14.34
C ARG A 6 53.20 -1.13 14.76
N LYS A 7 53.18 -2.02 15.75
CA LYS A 7 52.05 -2.31 16.66
C LYS A 7 52.12 -1.29 17.79
N ILE A 8 50.97 -0.82 18.27
CA ILE A 8 50.83 -0.22 19.60
C ILE A 8 49.76 -1.03 20.33
N LEU A 9 50.16 -1.50 21.51
CA LEU A 9 49.41 -2.25 22.51
C LEU A 9 49.32 -1.32 23.72
N TYR A 10 48.15 -1.18 24.35
CA TYR A 10 48.08 -0.75 25.75
C TYR A 10 47.02 -1.57 26.51
N LEU A 11 47.43 -1.90 27.73
CA LEU A 11 46.94 -2.91 28.64
C LEU A 11 45.81 -2.41 29.55
N LEU A 12 45.05 -3.40 30.03
CA LEU A 12 44.17 -3.40 31.20
C LEU A 12 44.90 -3.09 32.52
N THR A 13 44.13 -2.49 33.44
CA THR A 13 44.16 -2.56 34.92
C THR A 13 42.87 -1.84 35.37
N SER A 14 42.15 -2.13 36.46
CA SER A 14 41.98 -3.22 37.42
C SER A 14 40.93 -2.70 38.43
N MET A 15 40.09 -3.59 38.97
CA MET A 15 39.09 -3.30 40.02
C MET A 15 39.67 -2.69 41.31
N PHE A 16 38.83 -2.06 42.15
CA PHE A 16 38.55 -2.43 43.57
C PHE A 16 37.51 -1.48 44.25
N THR A 17 36.39 -2.06 44.76
CA THR A 17 35.66 -1.85 46.06
C THR A 17 35.06 -0.46 46.43
N LEU A 18 33.98 -0.26 47.22
CA LEU A 18 33.01 -1.04 48.03
C LEU A 18 31.83 -0.08 48.41
N VAL A 19 30.88 -0.57 49.22
CA VAL A 19 29.81 0.13 50.00
C VAL A 19 28.48 0.27 49.23
N GLY A 20 27.34 -0.34 49.59
CA GLY A 20 26.89 -0.98 50.82
C GLY A 20 25.87 -0.10 51.55
N PHE A 21 24.57 -0.25 51.29
CA PHE A 21 23.53 0.16 52.23
C PHE A 21 22.28 -0.74 52.14
N LYS A 22 21.71 -0.92 53.33
CA LYS A 22 20.78 -1.94 53.83
C LYS A 22 19.32 -1.50 53.70
N ASN A 23 18.44 -2.52 53.74
CA ASN A 23 17.12 -2.56 54.43
C ASN A 23 15.97 -1.71 53.84
N SER A 24 14.68 -2.04 53.91
CA SER A 24 13.87 -3.19 54.37
C SER A 24 12.39 -2.74 54.35
N ILE A 25 11.44 -3.69 54.25
CA ILE A 25 10.15 -3.78 55.00
C ILE A 25 8.98 -4.30 54.14
N GLN A 26 8.30 -5.26 54.77
CA GLN A 26 7.18 -6.10 54.37
C GLN A 26 5.80 -5.51 54.75
N ARG A 27 4.76 -6.05 54.09
CA ARG A 27 3.38 -6.38 54.56
C ARG A 27 2.40 -5.25 54.90
N ALA A 28 1.20 -5.34 54.30
CA ALA A 28 -0.05 -5.65 55.03
C ALA A 28 -1.17 -6.10 54.07
N GLN A 29 -1.86 -7.18 54.45
CA GLN A 29 -3.14 -7.64 53.92
C GLN A 29 -4.30 -6.87 54.58
N ALA A 30 -5.44 -6.76 53.91
CA ALA A 30 -6.74 -6.66 54.55
C ALA A 30 -7.80 -7.38 53.68
N GLN A 31 -8.39 -8.43 54.25
CA GLN A 31 -9.61 -9.10 53.80
C GLN A 31 -10.82 -8.35 54.37
N SER A 32 -11.93 -8.33 53.62
CA SER A 32 -13.27 -8.45 54.22
C SER A 32 -14.25 -9.01 53.18
N SER A 33 -14.82 -10.16 53.53
CA SER A 33 -15.88 -10.91 52.86
C SER A 33 -17.27 -10.53 53.38
N SER A 34 -18.33 -10.66 52.56
CA SER A 34 -19.50 -11.46 52.94
C SER A 34 -20.45 -11.70 51.75
N VAL A 35 -20.95 -12.92 51.70
CA VAL A 35 -21.85 -13.56 50.74
C VAL A 35 -23.32 -13.32 51.15
N VAL A 36 -24.26 -13.45 50.19
CA VAL A 36 -25.60 -14.10 50.25
C VAL A 36 -26.70 -13.26 49.59
N GLY A 37 -27.45 -13.86 48.66
CA GLY A 37 -28.90 -13.59 48.51
C GLY A 37 -29.45 -13.51 47.09
N VAL A 38 -29.80 -14.65 46.49
CA VAL A 38 -30.69 -14.75 45.32
C VAL A 38 -32.15 -14.57 45.78
N ASN A 39 -32.96 -13.77 45.08
CA ASN A 39 -34.36 -14.15 44.82
C ASN A 39 -34.98 -13.39 43.64
N LYS A 40 -35.57 -14.16 42.73
CA LYS A 40 -36.41 -13.71 41.60
C LYS A 40 -37.86 -13.62 42.07
N ASN A 41 -38.62 -12.76 41.39
CA ASN A 41 -40.08 -12.57 41.38
C ASN A 41 -40.62 -11.51 42.35
N LEU A 42 -41.01 -10.35 41.80
CA LEU A 42 -42.39 -9.86 41.94
C LEU A 42 -42.66 -8.79 40.87
N LEU A 43 -43.65 -9.08 40.02
CA LEU A 43 -44.23 -8.18 39.02
C LEU A 43 -45.35 -7.35 39.66
N ALA A 44 -45.43 -6.08 39.23
CA ALA A 44 -46.61 -5.25 39.04
C ALA A 44 -47.55 -4.95 40.23
N ALA A 45 -47.63 -3.67 40.62
CA ALA A 45 -48.87 -2.88 40.51
C ALA A 45 -48.71 -1.47 41.12
N LEU A 46 -48.93 -0.45 40.26
CA LEU A 46 -49.60 0.84 40.51
C LEU A 46 -48.92 1.84 41.48
N ASP A 47 -48.83 3.14 41.24
CA ASP A 47 -48.99 4.06 40.09
C ASP A 47 -48.67 5.43 40.74
N LEU A 48 -47.91 6.31 40.06
CA LEU A 48 -47.92 7.80 40.13
C LEU A 48 -46.57 8.37 39.62
N GLU A 49 -46.65 9.05 38.48
CA GLU A 49 -45.63 9.73 37.66
C GLU A 49 -44.94 10.97 38.31
N PRO A 50 -44.04 11.72 37.63
CA PRO A 50 -43.05 11.40 36.56
C PRO A 50 -41.62 11.90 36.90
N ASP A 51 -40.56 11.34 36.29
CA ASP A 51 -39.47 12.17 35.74
C ASP A 51 -38.60 11.41 34.72
N ASN A 52 -38.05 12.20 33.80
CA ASN A 52 -37.39 11.86 32.54
C ASN A 52 -36.14 10.97 32.67
N THR A 53 -36.04 9.95 31.82
CA THR A 53 -34.98 9.79 30.78
C THR A 53 -35.14 8.43 30.08
N THR A 54 -35.78 8.45 28.92
CA THR A 54 -35.89 7.35 27.97
C THR A 54 -34.68 7.30 27.05
N TYR A 55 -34.03 6.14 26.94
CA TYR A 55 -33.38 5.71 25.70
C TYR A 55 -34.01 4.39 25.28
N SER A 56 -34.98 4.46 24.37
CA SER A 56 -35.51 3.34 23.61
C SER A 56 -34.87 3.32 22.22
N GLU A 57 -34.40 2.14 21.84
CA GLU A 57 -33.99 1.79 20.48
C GLU A 57 -35.10 2.10 19.46
N VAL A 58 -34.73 2.73 18.33
CA VAL A 58 -35.32 2.45 17.01
C VAL A 58 -34.24 2.73 15.96
N ILE A 59 -33.71 1.68 15.34
CA ILE A 59 -32.95 1.77 14.09
C ILE A 59 -33.97 1.95 12.97
N ASP A 60 -34.06 3.17 12.45
CA ASP A 60 -34.86 3.50 11.29
C ASP A 60 -33.99 3.42 10.02
N TYR A 61 -34.36 2.51 9.11
CA TYR A 61 -33.78 2.42 7.78
C TYR A 61 -34.45 3.48 6.91
N SER A 62 -33.81 4.64 6.74
CA SER A 62 -34.18 5.59 5.70
C SER A 62 -32.97 6.32 5.10
N LEU A 63 -32.98 6.36 3.77
CA LEU A 63 -32.04 6.96 2.83
C LEU A 63 -31.57 8.37 3.24
N ASN A 64 -30.25 8.55 3.31
CA ASN A 64 -29.54 9.67 2.68
C ASN A 64 -28.02 9.47 2.79
N GLY A 65 -27.38 9.15 1.66
CA GLY A 65 -25.92 8.94 1.52
C GLY A 65 -25.08 10.21 1.64
N ARG A 66 -25.38 11.11 2.59
CA ARG A 66 -24.60 12.33 2.83
C ARG A 66 -23.84 12.36 4.17
N ASP A 67 -24.18 11.51 5.14
CA ASP A 67 -23.67 11.64 6.51
C ASP A 67 -22.77 10.49 7.04
N GLN A 68 -22.26 9.60 6.18
CA GLN A 68 -21.31 8.55 6.61
C GLN A 68 -19.85 8.82 6.26
N LEU A 69 -19.38 10.04 6.42
CA LEU A 69 -17.94 10.34 6.46
C LEU A 69 -17.59 10.94 7.81
N GLN A 70 -17.03 10.13 8.72
CA GLN A 70 -16.06 10.66 9.68
C GLN A 70 -14.86 11.18 8.85
N LYS A 71 -15.00 12.39 8.30
CA LYS A 71 -13.93 13.08 7.59
C LYS A 71 -12.75 13.18 8.54
N SER A 72 -11.59 12.68 8.15
CA SER A 72 -10.38 13.00 8.90
C SER A 72 -10.22 14.54 8.94
N SER A 73 -9.63 15.06 10.01
CA SER A 73 -9.40 16.51 10.15
C SER A 73 -8.71 17.10 8.91
N ALA A 74 -7.76 16.36 8.33
CA ALA A 74 -7.06 16.71 7.09
C ALA A 74 -8.01 16.79 5.87
N GLN A 75 -8.88 15.79 5.65
CA GLN A 75 -9.84 15.80 4.54
C GLN A 75 -10.82 16.98 4.63
N LYS A 76 -11.25 17.32 5.85
CA LYS A 76 -12.11 18.48 6.08
C LYS A 76 -11.41 19.78 5.71
N VAL A 77 -10.15 19.98 6.15
CA VAL A 77 -9.34 21.17 5.83
C VAL A 77 -9.18 21.35 4.31
N VAL A 78 -8.92 20.26 3.58
CA VAL A 78 -8.80 20.33 2.11
C VAL A 78 -10.09 20.82 1.47
N LEU A 79 -11.24 20.26 1.87
CA LEU A 79 -12.53 20.63 1.31
C LEU A 79 -12.96 22.05 1.66
N ASP A 80 -12.74 22.47 2.90
CA ASP A 80 -13.08 23.81 3.38
C ASP A 80 -12.32 24.89 2.60
N ASN A 81 -11.10 24.58 2.13
CA ASN A 81 -10.25 25.49 1.38
C ASN A 81 -10.49 25.50 -0.15
N LEU A 82 -10.97 24.39 -0.72
CA LEU A 82 -11.04 24.26 -2.18
C LEU A 82 -12.43 24.54 -2.76
N GLY A 83 -13.50 24.52 -1.96
CA GLY A 83 -14.85 24.40 -2.53
C GLY A 83 -14.99 23.14 -3.40
N THR A 84 -16.20 22.79 -3.82
CA THR A 84 -16.44 21.55 -4.58
C THR A 84 -16.36 21.73 -6.10
N ASN A 85 -15.43 22.56 -6.61
CA ASN A 85 -15.38 22.92 -8.03
C ASN A 85 -14.14 22.38 -8.75
N SER A 86 -14.36 21.74 -9.91
CA SER A 86 -13.33 21.19 -10.81
C SER A 86 -12.41 22.22 -11.50
N LYS A 87 -12.47 23.50 -11.10
CA LYS A 87 -11.69 24.62 -11.68
C LYS A 87 -10.48 25.03 -10.85
N ASN A 88 -10.22 24.37 -9.72
CA ASN A 88 -9.08 24.69 -8.88
C ASN A 88 -7.78 24.40 -9.64
N ASN A 89 -6.89 25.39 -9.68
CA ASN A 89 -5.60 25.21 -10.32
C ASN A 89 -4.67 24.35 -9.43
N PRO A 90 -3.60 23.76 -9.99
CA PRO A 90 -2.69 22.89 -9.23
C PRO A 90 -2.08 23.56 -7.99
N GLU A 91 -1.86 24.87 -8.02
CA GLU A 91 -1.30 25.62 -6.90
C GLU A 91 -2.31 25.75 -5.75
N GLN A 92 -3.57 26.04 -6.03
CA GLN A 92 -4.63 26.07 -5.01
C GLN A 92 -4.79 24.70 -4.33
N ILE A 93 -4.76 23.62 -5.13
CA ILE A 93 -4.81 22.25 -4.62
C ILE A 93 -3.60 21.98 -3.71
N TYR A 94 -2.40 22.38 -4.14
CA TYR A 94 -1.19 22.25 -3.33
C TYR A 94 -1.28 23.02 -2.00
N GLN A 95 -1.72 24.29 -2.02
CA GLN A 95 -1.85 25.07 -0.79
C GLN A 95 -2.87 24.46 0.18
N ALA A 96 -3.99 23.93 -0.32
CA ALA A 96 -4.98 23.25 0.52
C ALA A 96 -4.41 21.97 1.14
N PHE A 97 -3.67 21.15 0.38
CA PHE A 97 -2.99 19.99 0.93
C PHE A 97 -1.88 20.36 1.91
N LEU A 98 -1.14 21.44 1.64
CA LEU A 98 -0.07 21.92 2.52
C LEU A 98 -0.60 22.35 3.88
N GLN A 99 -1.77 22.99 3.92
CA GLN A 99 -2.44 23.28 5.19
C GLN A 99 -2.90 22.01 5.90
N ALA A 100 -3.40 21.02 5.16
CA ALA A 100 -3.83 19.74 5.72
C ALA A 100 -2.66 18.89 6.26
N THR A 101 -1.43 19.13 5.80
CA THR A 101 -0.22 18.44 6.26
C THR A 101 0.50 19.13 7.40
N ALA A 102 0.07 20.30 7.88
CA ALA A 102 0.81 21.16 8.82
C ALA A 102 1.26 20.48 10.14
N GLY A 103 0.68 19.34 10.52
CA GLY A 103 1.08 18.55 11.69
C GLY A 103 1.95 17.32 11.39
N GLY A 104 2.42 17.16 10.16
CA GLY A 104 3.25 16.03 9.74
C GLY A 104 4.66 16.08 10.34
N VAL A 105 5.21 14.89 10.60
CA VAL A 105 6.59 14.70 11.05
C VAL A 105 7.25 13.60 10.22
N GLU A 106 8.59 13.57 10.21
CA GLU A 106 9.43 12.74 9.33
C GLU A 106 8.93 11.30 9.10
N ASP A 107 8.53 10.60 10.17
CA ASP A 107 8.10 9.20 10.13
C ASP A 107 6.57 9.01 10.00
N LYS A 108 5.81 10.11 10.00
CA LYS A 108 4.34 10.11 10.00
C LYS A 108 3.76 11.25 9.14
N PRO A 109 3.95 11.20 7.80
CA PRO A 109 3.25 12.10 6.88
C PRO A 109 1.73 11.93 7.01
N VAL A 110 0.99 13.04 7.04
CA VAL A 110 -0.44 13.07 7.39
C VAL A 110 -1.32 12.45 6.30
N LEU A 111 -1.12 12.85 5.03
CA LEU A 111 -1.98 12.42 3.92
C LEU A 111 -1.63 11.00 3.47
N MET A 112 -0.35 10.65 3.43
CA MET A 112 0.08 9.28 3.13
C MET A 112 -0.35 8.26 4.19
N TYR A 113 -0.49 8.64 5.47
CA TYR A 113 -0.93 7.75 6.56
C TYR A 113 -2.36 8.01 7.05
N GLN A 114 -3.27 8.48 6.18
CA GLN A 114 -4.69 8.64 6.58
C GLN A 114 -5.33 7.33 7.06
N GLY A 115 -4.86 6.20 6.53
CA GLY A 115 -5.36 4.88 6.91
C GLY A 115 -6.57 4.48 6.09
N ILE A 116 -6.82 3.17 5.98
CA ILE A 116 -7.96 2.67 5.23
C ILE A 116 -9.31 3.09 5.84
N ASN A 117 -9.37 3.30 7.16
CA ASN A 117 -10.61 3.63 7.85
C ASN A 117 -11.19 5.00 7.46
N THR A 118 -10.41 5.88 6.82
CA THR A 118 -10.89 7.16 6.30
C THR A 118 -11.32 7.09 4.83
N SER A 119 -11.21 5.90 4.21
CA SER A 119 -11.61 5.68 2.82
C SER A 119 -13.12 5.43 2.72
N PRO A 120 -13.84 6.12 1.82
CA PRO A 120 -15.24 5.79 1.52
C PRO A 120 -15.38 4.41 0.84
N TYR A 121 -14.27 3.79 0.43
CA TYR A 121 -14.24 2.51 -0.27
C TYR A 121 -13.79 1.34 0.62
N SER A 122 -13.61 1.57 1.93
CA SER A 122 -13.08 0.58 2.87
C SER A 122 -13.92 -0.69 2.99
N GLU A 123 -15.24 -0.54 3.09
CA GLU A 123 -16.19 -1.67 3.15
C GLU A 123 -16.28 -2.44 1.82
N GLN A 124 -15.77 -1.85 0.74
CA GLN A 124 -15.87 -2.33 -0.63
C GLN A 124 -14.63 -3.11 -1.09
N ILE A 125 -13.60 -3.23 -0.26
CA ILE A 125 -12.34 -3.92 -0.60
C ILE A 125 -12.58 -5.38 -1.03
N LYS A 126 -13.55 -6.06 -0.39
CA LYS A 126 -13.94 -7.43 -0.74
C LYS A 126 -14.43 -7.56 -2.19
N ASP A 127 -14.93 -6.49 -2.78
CA ASP A 127 -15.43 -6.47 -4.16
C ASP A 127 -14.33 -6.13 -5.18
N TYR A 128 -13.14 -5.69 -4.75
CA TYR A 128 -12.07 -5.26 -5.64
C TYR A 128 -11.68 -6.33 -6.68
N PRO A 129 -11.53 -7.63 -6.32
CA PRO A 129 -11.30 -8.67 -7.32
C PRO A 129 -12.36 -8.66 -8.43
N THR A 130 -13.65 -8.67 -8.08
CA THR A 130 -14.73 -8.67 -9.07
C THR A 130 -14.73 -7.41 -9.93
N ARG A 131 -14.47 -6.24 -9.35
CA ARG A 131 -14.38 -4.97 -10.08
C ARG A 131 -13.22 -4.99 -11.09
N LEU A 132 -12.05 -5.49 -10.69
CA LEU A 132 -10.88 -5.65 -11.55
C LEU A 132 -11.04 -6.71 -12.66
N MET A 133 -12.16 -7.43 -12.70
CA MET A 133 -12.54 -8.29 -13.83
C MET A 133 -13.49 -7.60 -14.82
N GLN A 134 -14.04 -6.44 -14.47
CA GLN A 134 -15.04 -5.75 -15.28
C GLN A 134 -14.46 -5.34 -16.64
N ARG A 135 -15.21 -5.54 -17.73
CA ARG A 135 -14.79 -5.19 -19.09
C ARG A 135 -15.86 -4.35 -19.79
N PRO A 136 -15.48 -3.45 -20.70
CA PRO A 136 -16.44 -2.76 -21.57
C PRO A 136 -17.25 -3.76 -22.39
N ASN A 137 -18.58 -3.56 -22.43
CA ASN A 137 -19.49 -4.37 -23.23
C ASN A 137 -19.88 -3.68 -24.56
N GLY A 138 -19.49 -2.42 -24.75
CA GLY A 138 -19.76 -1.63 -25.95
C GLY A 138 -21.19 -1.08 -26.05
N LYS A 139 -22.05 -1.35 -25.05
CA LYS A 139 -23.44 -0.89 -25.00
C LYS A 139 -23.69 0.06 -23.84
N ASN A 140 -23.53 -0.43 -22.62
CA ASN A 140 -23.78 0.32 -21.38
C ASN A 140 -22.47 0.77 -20.73
N LEU A 141 -21.37 0.09 -21.06
CA LEU A 141 -20.03 0.40 -20.59
C LEU A 141 -19.06 0.37 -21.77
N VAL A 142 -18.39 1.49 -22.00
CA VAL A 142 -17.35 1.66 -23.01
C VAL A 142 -16.00 1.96 -22.33
N SER A 143 -14.93 1.81 -23.09
CA SER A 143 -13.61 2.32 -22.71
C SER A 143 -13.63 3.83 -22.46
N GLY A 144 -12.96 4.29 -21.40
CA GLY A 144 -12.90 5.71 -21.05
C GLY A 144 -12.05 6.54 -22.02
N THR A 145 -11.00 5.93 -22.55
CA THR A 145 -10.04 6.46 -23.53
C THR A 145 -10.27 5.85 -24.91
N GLN A 146 -9.84 6.54 -25.97
CA GLN A 146 -9.72 5.95 -27.31
C GLN A 146 -8.30 5.46 -27.57
N VAL A 147 -8.17 4.20 -28.02
CA VAL A 147 -6.87 3.65 -28.44
C VAL A 147 -6.38 4.39 -29.68
N ASN A 148 -5.20 5.00 -29.60
CA ASN A 148 -4.52 5.69 -30.70
C ASN A 148 -3.12 5.10 -30.92
N ALA A 149 -2.32 5.72 -31.81
CA ALA A 149 -0.98 5.22 -32.16
C ALA A 149 0.02 5.14 -30.99
N THR A 150 -0.25 5.80 -29.87
CA THR A 150 0.60 5.75 -28.66
C THR A 150 0.31 4.56 -27.75
N PHE A 151 -0.79 3.83 -28.01
CA PHE A 151 -1.14 2.60 -27.31
C PHE A 151 -0.54 1.39 -28.02
N SER A 152 -0.11 0.41 -27.23
CA SER A 152 0.45 -0.85 -27.72
C SER A 152 0.01 -2.04 -26.87
N PRO A 153 0.09 -3.27 -27.39
CA PRO A 153 -0.23 -4.46 -26.60
C PRO A 153 0.64 -4.53 -25.35
N TYR A 154 0.05 -4.95 -24.24
CA TYR A 154 0.77 -5.09 -22.98
C TYR A 154 2.01 -6.00 -23.16
N PRO A 155 3.23 -5.57 -22.76
CA PRO A 155 4.44 -6.28 -23.17
C PRO A 155 4.55 -7.64 -22.46
N ALA A 156 5.21 -8.60 -23.09
CA ALA A 156 5.52 -9.90 -22.50
C ALA A 156 6.44 -9.75 -21.27
N ILE A 157 6.53 -10.77 -20.42
CA ILE A 157 7.55 -10.80 -19.36
C ILE A 157 8.96 -10.62 -19.95
N GLY A 158 9.84 -9.94 -19.22
CA GLY A 158 11.22 -9.69 -19.64
C GLY A 158 11.38 -8.58 -20.68
N LYS A 159 10.28 -7.99 -21.18
CA LYS A 159 10.32 -6.90 -22.14
C LYS A 159 9.90 -5.58 -21.48
N VAL A 160 10.80 -4.60 -21.52
CA VAL A 160 10.50 -3.20 -21.19
C VAL A 160 9.69 -2.59 -22.37
N PRO A 161 8.53 -1.97 -22.12
CA PRO A 161 7.75 -1.27 -23.15
C PRO A 161 8.46 -0.01 -23.64
N ASN A 162 7.97 0.57 -24.73
CA ASN A 162 8.33 1.95 -25.08
C ASN A 162 7.65 2.89 -24.07
N ILE A 163 8.43 3.60 -23.27
CA ILE A 163 7.95 4.55 -22.27
C ILE A 163 8.17 5.97 -22.82
N ASN A 164 7.11 6.77 -22.89
CA ASN A 164 7.24 8.19 -23.21
C ASN A 164 7.79 8.95 -21.99
N GLU A 165 9.10 9.13 -21.91
CA GLU A 165 9.80 9.83 -20.81
C GLU A 165 9.48 11.33 -20.70
N GLN A 166 8.81 11.91 -21.69
CA GLN A 166 8.30 13.29 -21.63
C GLN A 166 6.84 13.36 -21.18
N GLY A 167 6.18 12.20 -21.06
CA GLY A 167 4.76 12.06 -20.76
C GLY A 167 4.33 12.60 -19.41
N LEU A 168 5.27 12.68 -18.45
CA LEU A 168 5.03 13.16 -17.09
C LEU A 168 5.86 14.41 -16.75
N THR A 169 6.24 15.20 -17.76
CA THR A 169 6.97 16.47 -17.56
C THR A 169 6.17 17.53 -16.84
N PHE A 170 4.84 17.45 -16.86
CA PHE A 170 3.96 18.36 -16.12
C PHE A 170 4.04 18.21 -14.59
N LEU A 171 4.57 17.09 -14.08
CA LEU A 171 4.68 16.88 -12.64
C LEU A 171 5.65 17.89 -12.02
N HIS A 172 5.44 18.31 -10.78
CA HIS A 172 6.41 19.18 -10.10
C HIS A 172 7.81 18.54 -10.03
N GLU A 173 8.87 19.35 -10.04
CA GLU A 173 10.27 18.87 -10.00
C GLU A 173 10.62 18.06 -8.75
N ASP A 174 9.83 18.19 -7.67
CA ASP A 174 9.97 17.38 -6.46
C ASP A 174 9.66 15.90 -6.73
N ILE A 175 8.88 15.58 -7.78
CA ILE A 175 8.74 14.20 -8.28
C ILE A 175 9.92 13.85 -9.15
N LYS A 176 10.83 13.05 -8.61
CA LYS A 176 12.13 12.73 -9.23
C LYS A 176 12.00 11.60 -10.24
N GLU A 177 11.21 10.58 -9.92
CA GLU A 177 10.91 9.45 -10.80
C GLU A 177 9.40 9.19 -10.78
N ALA A 178 8.84 8.95 -11.96
CA ALA A 178 7.45 8.56 -12.10
C ALA A 178 7.25 7.64 -13.29
N CYS A 179 6.32 6.71 -13.16
CA CYS A 179 5.83 5.91 -14.27
C CYS A 179 4.33 5.72 -14.13
N VAL A 180 3.58 6.05 -15.18
CA VAL A 180 2.14 5.85 -15.28
C VAL A 180 1.87 4.92 -16.47
N CYS A 181 1.09 3.86 -16.24
CA CYS A 181 0.59 3.03 -17.33
C CYS A 181 -0.94 3.14 -17.39
N ILE A 182 -1.47 3.55 -18.55
CA ILE A 182 -2.90 3.65 -18.81
C ILE A 182 -3.34 2.39 -19.56
N GLY A 183 -4.38 1.74 -19.05
CA GLY A 183 -4.97 0.56 -19.64
C GLY A 183 -6.27 0.87 -20.38
N ASN A 184 -6.45 0.29 -21.55
CA ASN A 184 -7.64 0.51 -22.36
C ASN A 184 -8.03 -0.70 -23.21
N PHE A 185 -9.30 -0.80 -23.61
CA PHE A 185 -9.74 -1.82 -24.56
C PHE A 185 -9.99 -1.19 -25.94
N ASP A 186 -9.40 -1.78 -26.99
CA ASP A 186 -9.65 -1.37 -28.37
C ASP A 186 -11.03 -1.85 -28.88
N ASN A 187 -11.36 -1.51 -30.12
CA ASN A 187 -12.64 -1.90 -30.77
C ASN A 187 -12.79 -3.42 -30.92
N GLN A 188 -11.69 -4.18 -30.89
CA GLN A 188 -11.68 -5.65 -30.89
C GLN A 188 -11.70 -6.23 -29.47
N ARG A 189 -11.89 -5.38 -28.44
CA ARG A 189 -11.86 -5.73 -27.01
C ARG A 189 -10.52 -6.32 -26.56
N LYS A 190 -9.43 -6.02 -27.25
CA LYS A 190 -8.08 -6.38 -26.80
C LYS A 190 -7.56 -5.27 -25.90
N PHE A 191 -6.86 -5.68 -24.85
CA PHE A 191 -6.29 -4.76 -23.88
C PHE A 191 -4.99 -4.16 -24.42
N GLN A 192 -4.95 -2.83 -24.50
CA GLN A 192 -3.85 -2.02 -24.96
C GLN A 192 -3.38 -1.14 -23.81
N THR A 193 -2.11 -0.75 -23.85
CA THR A 193 -1.51 0.10 -22.83
C THR A 193 -0.66 1.20 -23.40
N LYS A 194 -0.60 2.30 -22.66
CA LYS A 194 0.28 3.43 -22.89
C LYS A 194 1.16 3.64 -21.66
N TRP A 195 2.45 3.84 -21.85
CA TRP A 195 3.43 3.98 -20.77
C TRP A 195 4.04 5.38 -20.83
N LEU A 196 3.91 6.11 -19.73
CA LEU A 196 4.39 7.48 -19.57
C LEU A 196 5.41 7.49 -18.44
N GLY A 197 6.47 8.27 -18.60
CA GLY A 197 7.61 8.29 -17.69
C GLY A 197 8.06 9.70 -17.35
N ARG A 198 8.76 9.76 -16.23
CA ARG A 198 9.80 10.73 -15.89
C ARG A 198 10.89 9.93 -15.20
N ASN A 199 12.07 9.79 -15.80
CA ASN A 199 13.14 8.95 -15.27
C ASN A 199 12.62 7.54 -14.90
N ALA A 200 11.72 6.98 -15.70
CA ALA A 200 10.88 5.85 -15.27
C ALA A 200 11.69 4.59 -14.96
N LEU A 201 12.83 4.42 -15.61
CA LEU A 201 13.76 3.29 -15.45
C LEU A 201 14.91 3.56 -14.46
N ALA A 202 15.02 4.79 -13.93
CA ALA A 202 16.06 5.11 -12.95
C ALA A 202 15.83 4.27 -11.68
N CYS A 203 16.86 3.51 -11.28
CA CYS A 203 16.79 2.63 -10.12
C CYS A 203 17.22 3.37 -8.86
N ASP A 204 16.33 3.40 -7.87
CA ASP A 204 16.60 3.99 -6.56
C ASP A 204 15.76 3.30 -5.46
N GLU A 205 15.87 3.75 -4.22
CA GLU A 205 15.13 3.21 -3.09
C GLU A 205 13.66 3.66 -3.14
N PHE A 206 12.78 2.70 -3.44
CA PHE A 206 11.33 2.87 -3.36
C PHE A 206 10.75 2.37 -2.01
N TRP A 207 11.60 2.29 -0.98
CA TRP A 207 11.23 2.04 0.41
C TRP A 207 10.24 0.85 0.57
N SER A 208 9.22 1.02 1.41
CA SER A 208 8.20 0.01 1.71
C SER A 208 7.30 -0.33 0.54
N SER A 209 7.25 0.49 -0.51
CA SER A 209 6.45 0.21 -1.71
C SER A 209 6.90 -1.05 -2.43
N THR A 210 8.15 -1.48 -2.23
CA THR A 210 8.70 -2.70 -2.82
C THR A 210 8.32 -4.00 -2.10
N LYS A 211 7.66 -3.94 -0.93
CA LYS A 211 7.33 -5.16 -0.13
C LYS A 211 6.36 -6.11 -0.85
N ILE A 212 5.52 -5.56 -1.72
CA ILE A 212 4.58 -6.32 -2.56
C ILE A 212 5.30 -7.36 -3.45
N ILE A 213 6.55 -7.10 -3.82
CA ILE A 213 7.34 -7.95 -4.72
C ILE A 213 7.55 -9.35 -4.11
N ALA A 214 7.92 -9.42 -2.83
CA ALA A 214 8.16 -10.68 -2.14
C ALA A 214 6.86 -11.49 -1.99
N LEU A 215 5.73 -10.83 -1.72
CA LEU A 215 4.41 -11.47 -1.67
C LEU A 215 4.02 -12.10 -3.01
N LEU A 216 4.16 -11.36 -4.11
CA LEU A 216 3.80 -11.87 -5.43
C LEU A 216 4.75 -12.99 -5.91
N ASN A 217 6.03 -12.91 -5.56
CA ASN A 217 6.95 -14.01 -5.77
C ASN A 217 6.53 -15.26 -5.00
N LEU A 218 6.11 -15.10 -3.75
CA LEU A 218 5.64 -16.20 -2.91
C LEU A 218 4.39 -16.85 -3.52
N VAL A 219 3.40 -16.07 -3.97
CA VAL A 219 2.22 -16.57 -4.71
C VAL A 219 2.65 -17.40 -5.94
N SER A 220 3.55 -16.86 -6.76
CA SER A 220 4.08 -17.56 -7.94
C SER A 220 4.69 -18.93 -7.58
N ARG A 221 5.45 -18.99 -6.48
CA ARG A 221 6.11 -20.23 -6.03
C ARG A 221 5.16 -21.24 -5.42
N ILE A 222 4.16 -20.77 -4.68
CA ILE A 222 3.12 -21.60 -4.07
C ILE A 222 2.33 -22.30 -5.17
N ASN A 223 1.78 -21.52 -6.12
CA ASN A 223 0.97 -22.09 -7.20
C ASN A 223 1.76 -23.01 -8.12
N ARG A 224 3.09 -22.79 -8.28
CA ARG A 224 3.94 -23.72 -9.00
C ARG A 224 4.02 -25.10 -8.33
N LYS A 225 3.96 -25.15 -6.99
CA LYS A 225 4.02 -26.40 -6.22
C LYS A 225 2.64 -27.04 -6.05
N ASN A 226 1.63 -26.23 -5.73
CA ASN A 226 0.26 -26.66 -5.42
C ASN A 226 -0.75 -25.72 -6.11
N PRO A 227 -1.05 -25.88 -7.40
CA PRO A 227 -1.92 -24.96 -8.15
C PRO A 227 -3.42 -25.04 -7.79
N GLU A 228 -3.86 -26.17 -7.23
CA GLU A 228 -5.28 -26.48 -6.97
C GLU A 228 -5.73 -26.17 -5.53
N VAL A 229 -4.79 -25.77 -4.66
CA VAL A 229 -5.08 -25.52 -3.24
C VAL A 229 -5.51 -24.06 -3.07
N ASP A 230 -6.63 -23.86 -2.39
CA ASP A 230 -7.11 -22.52 -2.04
C ASP A 230 -6.05 -21.79 -1.21
N PHE A 231 -5.79 -20.54 -1.59
CA PHE A 231 -4.80 -19.71 -0.92
C PHE A 231 -5.16 -19.40 0.54
N ASP A 232 -6.45 -19.46 0.88
CA ASP A 232 -6.95 -19.33 2.25
C ASP A 232 -6.55 -20.52 3.14
N SER A 233 -6.09 -21.63 2.55
CA SER A 233 -5.60 -22.82 3.25
C SER A 233 -4.11 -22.76 3.60
N TYR A 234 -3.46 -21.60 3.46
CA TYR A 234 -2.04 -21.45 3.81
C TYR A 234 -1.83 -20.68 5.12
N SER A 235 -0.92 -21.20 5.93
CA SER A 235 -0.41 -20.52 7.12
C SER A 235 1.12 -20.43 7.10
N VAL A 236 1.66 -19.41 7.75
CA VAL A 236 3.08 -19.29 8.05
C VAL A 236 3.29 -19.61 9.52
N ARG A 237 4.17 -20.56 9.82
CA ARG A 237 4.51 -20.95 11.19
C ARG A 237 6.01 -20.87 11.46
N GLY A 238 6.36 -20.78 12.73
CA GLY A 238 7.73 -20.78 13.21
C GLY A 238 7.86 -20.05 14.55
N ILE A 239 9.11 -19.83 14.96
CA ILE A 239 9.44 -19.12 16.20
C ILE A 239 9.50 -17.62 15.91
N ASP A 240 8.69 -16.84 16.62
CA ASP A 240 8.67 -15.38 16.51
C ASP A 240 9.88 -14.71 17.18
N THR A 241 10.00 -13.39 17.05
CA THR A 241 11.07 -12.61 17.70
C THR A 241 11.05 -12.65 19.23
N SER A 242 9.96 -13.11 19.85
CA SER A 242 9.80 -13.27 21.29
C SER A 242 10.13 -14.70 21.77
N GLY A 243 10.44 -15.62 20.84
CA GLY A 243 10.73 -17.03 21.15
C GLY A 243 9.49 -17.93 21.19
N ASN A 244 8.32 -17.44 20.80
CA ASN A 244 7.08 -18.21 20.83
C ASN A 244 6.84 -18.93 19.49
N GLN A 245 6.41 -20.19 19.56
CA GLN A 245 5.93 -20.92 18.38
C GLN A 245 4.55 -20.38 18.00
N ASN A 246 4.43 -19.83 16.79
CA ASN A 246 3.17 -19.29 16.28
C ASN A 246 2.83 -19.86 14.90
N SER A 247 1.55 -19.74 14.53
CA SER A 247 1.05 -20.00 13.19
C SER A 247 0.00 -18.94 12.84
N PHE A 248 0.21 -18.24 11.73
CA PHE A 248 -0.69 -17.18 11.26
C PHE A 248 -1.17 -17.49 9.86
N ARG A 249 -2.42 -17.15 9.54
CA ARG A 249 -2.93 -17.28 8.17
C ARG A 249 -2.14 -16.35 7.25
N PHE A 250 -1.87 -16.81 6.04
CA PHE A 250 -1.12 -16.03 5.06
C PHE A 250 -1.77 -14.65 4.80
N GLN A 251 -3.10 -14.61 4.64
CA GLN A 251 -3.83 -13.37 4.37
C GLN A 251 -3.72 -12.33 5.49
N ASP A 252 -3.66 -12.77 6.75
CA ASP A 252 -3.58 -11.86 7.90
C ASP A 252 -2.20 -11.19 7.94
N LEU A 253 -1.14 -11.96 7.66
CA LEU A 253 0.22 -11.43 7.54
C LEU A 253 0.37 -10.49 6.33
N ALA A 254 -0.22 -10.86 5.18
CA ALA A 254 -0.19 -10.03 3.99
C ALA A 254 -0.91 -8.69 4.23
N ARG A 255 -2.08 -8.72 4.89
CA ARG A 255 -2.84 -7.52 5.27
C ARG A 255 -2.07 -6.68 6.27
N ASP A 256 -1.55 -7.25 7.36
CA ASP A 256 -0.84 -6.49 8.41
C ASP A 256 0.46 -5.86 7.89
N MET A 257 1.11 -6.48 6.90
CA MET A 257 2.28 -5.92 6.23
C MET A 257 1.95 -4.61 5.47
N VAL A 258 0.75 -4.49 4.90
CA VAL A 258 0.38 -3.35 4.06
C VAL A 258 -0.49 -2.31 4.78
N SER A 259 -1.35 -2.72 5.72
CA SER A 259 -2.27 -1.80 6.40
C SER A 259 -1.60 -0.93 7.47
N TYR A 260 -0.42 -1.34 7.97
CA TYR A 260 0.24 -0.73 9.12
C TYR A 260 -0.60 -0.75 10.42
N GLU A 261 -1.58 -1.66 10.52
CA GLU A 261 -2.38 -1.82 11.74
C GLU A 261 -1.55 -2.42 12.90
N HIS A 262 -0.42 -3.08 12.59
CA HIS A 262 0.51 -3.67 13.57
C HIS A 262 -0.15 -4.66 14.53
N LYS A 263 -1.12 -5.44 14.01
CA LYS A 263 -1.83 -6.46 14.79
C LYS A 263 -0.97 -7.68 15.07
N ILE A 264 -0.04 -8.01 14.18
CA ILE A 264 0.85 -9.17 14.30
C ILE A 264 2.28 -8.68 14.50
N ALA A 265 2.79 -7.86 13.57
CA ALA A 265 4.16 -7.38 13.62
C ALA A 265 4.35 -6.07 12.82
N THR A 266 5.57 -5.53 12.80
CA THR A 266 5.87 -4.36 11.98
C THR A 266 5.84 -4.71 10.49
N SER A 267 5.39 -3.78 9.64
CA SER A 267 5.44 -3.94 8.17
C SER A 267 6.84 -4.32 7.68
N ASN A 268 7.89 -3.73 8.25
CA ASN A 268 9.28 -4.03 7.90
C ASN A 268 9.69 -5.46 8.27
N SER A 269 9.37 -5.94 9.47
CA SER A 269 9.68 -7.31 9.90
C SER A 269 8.90 -8.36 9.12
N LEU A 270 7.64 -8.09 8.76
CA LEU A 270 6.85 -8.96 7.88
C LEU A 270 7.41 -8.99 6.46
N GLY A 271 7.76 -7.82 5.90
CA GLY A 271 8.41 -7.73 4.60
C GLY A 271 9.74 -8.47 4.55
N ALA A 272 10.55 -8.39 5.62
CA ALA A 272 11.78 -9.17 5.76
C ALA A 272 11.52 -10.67 5.85
N MET A 273 10.50 -11.10 6.62
CA MET A 273 10.08 -12.51 6.72
C MET A 273 9.63 -13.07 5.37
N PHE A 274 8.82 -12.36 4.59
CA PHE A 274 8.39 -12.86 3.28
C PHE A 274 9.56 -13.04 2.31
N LYS A 275 10.61 -12.22 2.41
CA LYS A 275 11.84 -12.44 1.63
C LYS A 275 12.57 -13.73 2.00
N ARG A 276 12.42 -14.25 3.22
CA ARG A 276 13.07 -15.49 3.66
C ARG A 276 12.60 -16.72 2.90
N PHE A 277 11.44 -16.70 2.24
CA PHE A 277 11.02 -17.82 1.40
C PHE A 277 11.84 -17.98 0.11
N SER A 278 12.71 -17.02 -0.23
CA SER A 278 13.54 -17.01 -1.44
C SER A 278 14.99 -16.65 -1.14
N LEU A 279 15.93 -17.31 -1.84
CA LEU A 279 17.30 -16.82 -1.93
C LEU A 279 17.27 -15.38 -2.47
N PRO A 280 17.99 -14.40 -1.85
CA PRO A 280 17.95 -13.01 -2.31
C PRO A 280 18.29 -12.82 -3.79
N LEU A 281 19.26 -13.59 -4.30
CA LEU A 281 19.64 -13.58 -5.71
C LEU A 281 18.53 -14.12 -6.62
N ASP A 282 17.79 -15.13 -6.18
CA ASP A 282 16.71 -15.72 -6.99
C ASP A 282 15.48 -14.82 -6.99
N LEU A 283 15.19 -14.14 -5.88
CA LEU A 283 14.14 -13.12 -5.83
C LEU A 283 14.45 -11.94 -6.76
N GLU A 284 15.70 -11.46 -6.79
CA GLU A 284 16.13 -10.45 -7.75
C GLU A 284 16.03 -10.94 -9.20
N LYS A 285 16.56 -12.15 -9.50
CA LYS A 285 16.47 -12.72 -10.86
C LYS A 285 15.03 -12.86 -11.31
N TRP A 286 14.13 -13.28 -10.42
CA TRP A 286 12.70 -13.35 -10.70
C TRP A 286 12.13 -11.97 -11.03
N LEU A 287 12.50 -10.94 -10.27
CA LEU A 287 12.07 -9.57 -10.53
C LEU A 287 12.56 -9.06 -11.89
N LYS A 288 13.85 -9.23 -12.20
CA LYS A 288 14.45 -8.91 -13.51
C LYS A 288 13.77 -9.65 -14.66
N LEU A 289 13.41 -10.92 -14.45
CA LEU A 289 12.71 -11.73 -15.43
C LEU A 289 11.32 -11.18 -15.75
N ILE A 290 10.54 -10.75 -14.74
CA ILE A 290 9.17 -10.28 -14.98
C ILE A 290 9.09 -8.85 -15.49
N THR A 291 10.01 -7.96 -15.07
CA THR A 291 10.00 -6.56 -15.52
C THR A 291 10.84 -6.33 -16.77
N GLY A 292 11.89 -7.12 -16.99
CA GLY A 292 12.88 -6.90 -18.05
C GLY A 292 13.98 -5.91 -17.69
N ASN A 293 13.85 -5.17 -16.59
CA ASN A 293 14.86 -4.22 -16.16
C ASN A 293 16.04 -4.96 -15.49
N GLN A 294 17.21 -4.95 -16.14
CA GLN A 294 18.39 -5.68 -15.65
C GLN A 294 19.22 -4.90 -14.62
N ASP A 295 18.96 -3.59 -14.48
CA ASP A 295 19.77 -2.69 -13.65
C ASP A 295 19.34 -2.67 -12.19
N LEU A 296 18.17 -3.20 -11.87
CA LEU A 296 17.65 -3.25 -10.50
C LEU A 296 18.50 -4.15 -9.58
N ILE A 297 18.45 -3.87 -8.28
CA ILE A 297 19.02 -4.71 -7.21
C ILE A 297 17.96 -4.87 -6.13
N PHE A 298 17.63 -6.11 -5.76
CA PHE A 298 16.54 -6.35 -4.81
C PHE A 298 16.91 -7.35 -3.72
N ARG A 299 17.84 -6.94 -2.86
CA ARG A 299 18.48 -7.81 -1.87
C ARG A 299 18.51 -7.21 -0.45
N GLY A 300 17.68 -6.23 -0.11
CA GLY A 300 17.64 -5.61 1.23
C GLY A 300 16.48 -6.04 2.14
N THR A 301 16.60 -5.80 3.45
CA THR A 301 15.67 -6.25 4.53
C THR A 301 14.73 -5.21 5.10
N TYR A 302 14.68 -4.00 4.54
CA TYR A 302 13.88 -2.92 5.12
C TYR A 302 14.32 -2.52 6.55
N GLY A 303 15.58 -2.76 6.91
CA GLY A 303 16.17 -2.30 8.17
C GLY A 303 15.65 -2.99 9.44
N LYS A 304 14.91 -4.11 9.34
CA LYS A 304 14.44 -4.90 10.48
C LYS A 304 14.76 -6.38 10.28
N LYS A 305 14.88 -7.11 11.40
CA LYS A 305 14.92 -8.58 11.37
C LYS A 305 13.55 -9.13 10.90
N PRO A 306 13.53 -10.27 10.19
CA PRO A 306 12.32 -11.06 9.99
C PRO A 306 11.53 -11.27 11.28
N PHE A 307 10.20 -11.24 11.20
CA PHE A 307 9.33 -11.56 12.34
C PHE A 307 9.46 -13.03 12.77
N ILE A 308 9.53 -13.94 11.80
CA ILE A 308 9.97 -15.33 11.96
C ILE A 308 11.20 -15.48 11.07
N GLU A 309 12.34 -15.90 11.63
CA GLU A 309 13.62 -15.98 10.90
C GLU A 309 13.67 -17.17 9.94
N GLU A 310 13.07 -18.28 10.37
CA GLU A 310 12.96 -19.54 9.64
C GLU A 310 11.49 -19.90 9.40
N PRO A 311 10.74 -19.12 8.60
CA PRO A 311 9.32 -19.38 8.39
C PRO A 311 9.10 -20.64 7.55
N GLU A 312 8.11 -21.42 7.94
CA GLU A 312 7.54 -22.50 7.13
C GLU A 312 6.17 -22.07 6.62
N LEU A 313 5.94 -22.23 5.32
CA LEU A 313 4.61 -22.11 4.74
C LEU A 313 3.98 -23.48 4.68
N VAL A 314 2.83 -23.64 5.32
CA VAL A 314 2.12 -24.91 5.46
C VAL A 314 0.73 -24.83 4.85
N GLU A 315 0.32 -25.91 4.18
CA GLU A 315 -1.08 -26.16 3.83
C GLU A 315 -1.79 -26.67 5.08
N THR A 316 -2.81 -25.97 5.57
CA THR A 316 -3.46 -26.25 6.86
C THR A 316 -4.25 -27.53 6.86
N THR A 317 -4.86 -27.91 5.73
CA THR A 317 -5.70 -29.11 5.62
C THR A 317 -4.88 -30.39 5.71
N THR A 318 -3.70 -30.41 5.09
CA THR A 318 -2.82 -31.60 5.04
C THR A 318 -1.66 -31.51 6.04
N ASN A 319 -1.48 -30.35 6.68
CA ASN A 319 -0.31 -29.99 7.49
C ASN A 319 1.03 -30.16 6.74
N LYS A 320 1.00 -30.12 5.39
CA LYS A 320 2.17 -30.31 4.55
C LYS A 320 2.95 -29.01 4.44
N VAL A 321 4.25 -29.07 4.66
CA VAL A 321 5.15 -27.94 4.39
C VAL A 321 5.34 -27.77 2.89
N ILE A 322 4.98 -26.59 2.37
CA ILE A 322 5.04 -26.25 0.95
C ILE A 322 6.34 -25.51 0.62
N LEU A 323 6.72 -24.55 1.47
CA LEU A 323 7.95 -23.78 1.34
C LEU A 323 8.61 -23.63 2.70
N ASN A 324 9.94 -23.68 2.70
CA ASN A 324 10.77 -23.40 3.85
C ASN A 324 11.51 -22.08 3.63
N ALA A 325 11.97 -21.51 4.73
CA ALA A 325 12.97 -20.47 4.71
C ALA A 325 14.22 -20.90 3.93
N ASP A 326 14.86 -19.92 3.30
CA ASP A 326 16.20 -20.07 2.76
C ASP A 326 17.19 -20.39 3.90
N GLN A 327 17.88 -21.52 3.79
CA GLN A 327 18.85 -21.98 4.78
C GLN A 327 20.13 -21.15 4.79
N GLN A 328 20.38 -20.37 3.73
CA GLN A 328 21.53 -19.47 3.71
C GLN A 328 21.24 -18.22 4.52
N LEU A 329 22.20 -17.84 5.38
CA LEU A 329 22.16 -16.54 6.00
C LEU A 329 22.27 -15.47 4.90
N PRO A 330 21.25 -14.63 4.75
CA PRO A 330 21.14 -13.77 3.59
C PRO A 330 22.18 -12.65 3.65
N ARG A 331 22.95 -12.50 2.56
CA ARG A 331 23.88 -11.37 2.37
C ARG A 331 23.12 -10.18 1.82
N TRP A 332 22.54 -9.40 2.72
CA TRP A 332 21.68 -8.29 2.34
C TRP A 332 22.47 -7.12 1.72
N GLN A 333 21.85 -6.48 0.72
CA GLN A 333 22.30 -5.23 0.11
C GLN A 333 21.13 -4.22 0.15
N CYS A 334 21.04 -3.35 -0.86
CA CYS A 334 19.94 -2.40 -1.02
C CYS A 334 18.74 -3.02 -1.76
N ASN A 335 17.63 -2.28 -1.73
CA ASN A 335 16.48 -2.48 -2.62
C ASN A 335 16.38 -1.26 -3.53
N VAL A 336 17.07 -1.30 -4.68
CA VAL A 336 16.96 -0.29 -5.72
C VAL A 336 16.16 -0.84 -6.90
N VAL A 337 15.01 -0.24 -7.15
CA VAL A 337 14.09 -0.57 -8.25
C VAL A 337 13.67 0.72 -8.92
N SER A 338 13.03 0.62 -10.08
CA SER A 338 12.53 1.79 -10.79
C SER A 338 11.03 2.02 -10.58
N ALA A 339 10.54 3.22 -10.91
CA ALA A 339 9.11 3.50 -10.94
C ALA A 339 8.40 2.55 -11.92
N TYR A 340 9.03 2.26 -13.08
CA TYR A 340 8.56 1.28 -14.03
C TYR A 340 8.38 -0.11 -13.41
N ASP A 341 9.35 -0.61 -12.62
CA ASP A 341 9.26 -1.95 -12.03
C ASP A 341 8.03 -2.11 -11.13
N LEU A 342 7.73 -1.09 -10.31
CA LEU A 342 6.56 -1.09 -9.44
C LEU A 342 5.25 -0.93 -10.21
N THR A 343 5.20 0.01 -11.15
CA THR A 343 4.05 0.20 -12.04
C THR A 343 3.74 -1.10 -12.78
N ARG A 344 4.76 -1.76 -13.33
CA ARG A 344 4.69 -3.04 -14.04
C ARG A 344 4.14 -4.17 -13.17
N ILE A 345 4.63 -4.30 -11.94
CA ILE A 345 4.19 -5.35 -11.02
C ILE A 345 2.72 -5.18 -10.64
N VAL A 346 2.31 -3.96 -10.30
CA VAL A 346 0.93 -3.72 -9.88
C VAL A 346 -0.03 -3.79 -11.07
N SER A 347 0.37 -3.42 -12.28
CA SER A 347 -0.45 -3.69 -13.47
C SER A 347 -0.57 -5.18 -13.76
N MET A 348 0.48 -5.99 -13.59
CA MET A 348 0.38 -7.44 -13.75
C MET A 348 -0.59 -8.07 -12.73
N LEU A 349 -0.66 -7.50 -11.52
CA LEU A 349 -1.61 -7.91 -10.48
C LEU A 349 -3.05 -7.52 -10.87
N GLY A 350 -3.34 -6.23 -11.04
CA GLY A 350 -4.72 -5.77 -11.23
C GLY A 350 -5.29 -6.04 -12.62
N TRP A 351 -4.45 -6.18 -13.65
CA TRP A 351 -4.89 -6.50 -15.02
C TRP A 351 -4.63 -7.95 -15.41
N HIS A 352 -4.39 -8.85 -14.44
CA HIS A 352 -4.10 -10.26 -14.69
C HIS A 352 -5.09 -10.90 -15.69
N ASN A 353 -6.38 -10.60 -15.55
CA ASN A 353 -7.42 -11.12 -16.43
C ASN A 353 -7.50 -10.43 -17.79
N TYR A 354 -6.93 -9.24 -17.98
CA TYR A 354 -6.98 -8.50 -19.24
C TYR A 354 -5.77 -8.79 -20.13
N ILE A 355 -4.61 -9.01 -19.52
CA ILE A 355 -3.34 -9.20 -20.22
C ILE A 355 -3.16 -10.66 -20.69
N PRO A 356 -2.41 -10.88 -21.78
CA PRO A 356 -2.21 -12.21 -22.32
C PRO A 356 -1.29 -13.06 -21.42
N ARG A 357 -1.37 -14.38 -21.53
CA ARG A 357 -0.71 -15.32 -20.60
C ARG A 357 0.80 -15.10 -20.49
N GLN A 358 1.47 -14.80 -21.60
CA GLN A 358 2.91 -14.51 -21.66
C GLN A 358 3.34 -13.20 -20.96
N SER A 359 2.37 -12.40 -20.51
CA SER A 359 2.61 -11.15 -19.79
C SER A 359 2.18 -11.20 -18.32
N ARG A 360 1.64 -12.33 -17.86
CA ARG A 360 1.15 -12.51 -16.47
C ARG A 360 2.27 -12.86 -15.52
N ILE A 361 2.04 -12.66 -14.23
CA ILE A 361 2.92 -13.18 -13.17
C ILE A 361 3.03 -14.70 -13.36
N PRO A 362 4.23 -15.27 -13.51
CA PRO A 362 4.39 -16.70 -13.76
C PRO A 362 3.69 -17.55 -12.71
N HIS A 363 2.98 -18.59 -13.13
CA HIS A 363 2.24 -19.53 -12.28
C HIS A 363 1.14 -18.93 -11.39
N ALA A 364 0.95 -17.61 -11.35
CA ALA A 364 -0.17 -17.02 -10.63
C ALA A 364 -1.49 -17.39 -11.32
N ASN A 365 -2.49 -17.75 -10.53
CA ASN A 365 -3.89 -17.89 -10.95
C ASN A 365 -4.70 -16.75 -10.32
N TRP A 366 -5.92 -16.51 -10.80
CA TRP A 366 -6.69 -15.37 -10.32
C TRP A 366 -7.05 -15.46 -8.84
N GLU A 367 -7.47 -16.64 -8.38
CA GLU A 367 -7.89 -16.89 -6.99
C GLU A 367 -6.78 -16.53 -6.00
N SER A 368 -5.55 -17.00 -6.23
CA SER A 368 -4.39 -16.65 -5.40
C SER A 368 -4.08 -15.14 -5.36
N LEU A 369 -4.33 -14.43 -6.45
CA LEU A 369 -4.10 -12.99 -6.52
C LEU A 369 -5.18 -12.19 -5.79
N THR A 370 -6.39 -12.73 -5.63
CA THR A 370 -7.46 -12.04 -4.89
C THR A 370 -7.08 -11.74 -3.44
N THR A 371 -6.33 -12.64 -2.79
CA THR A 371 -5.78 -12.44 -1.44
C THR A 371 -4.83 -11.23 -1.39
N VAL A 372 -3.97 -11.08 -2.40
CA VAL A 372 -3.03 -9.96 -2.47
C VAL A 372 -3.77 -8.65 -2.80
N ILE A 373 -4.77 -8.71 -3.70
CA ILE A 373 -5.60 -7.56 -4.07
C ILE A 373 -6.35 -7.02 -2.85
N THR A 374 -6.99 -7.89 -2.06
CA THR A 374 -7.74 -7.47 -0.87
C THR A 374 -6.81 -6.94 0.22
N ALA A 375 -5.64 -7.55 0.42
CA ALA A 375 -4.62 -7.04 1.32
C ALA A 375 -4.17 -5.62 0.89
N MET A 376 -3.71 -5.44 -0.36
CA MET A 376 -3.30 -4.12 -0.86
C MET A 376 -4.43 -3.09 -0.86
N GLY A 377 -5.68 -3.54 -1.03
CA GLY A 377 -6.85 -2.70 -0.89
C GLY A 377 -7.03 -2.12 0.51
N ALA A 378 -6.31 -2.63 1.54
CA ALA A 378 -6.33 -2.15 2.92
C ALA A 378 -5.10 -1.27 3.31
N ASP A 379 -4.21 -0.92 2.37
CA ASP A 379 -3.05 -0.06 2.66
C ASP A 379 -3.46 1.33 3.17
N SER A 380 -2.61 2.00 3.96
CA SER A 380 -2.95 3.31 4.53
C SER A 380 -2.89 4.46 3.54
N ALA A 381 -2.25 4.30 2.38
CA ALA A 381 -2.07 5.35 1.39
C ALA A 381 -3.34 5.61 0.58
N ARG A 382 -3.98 6.76 0.85
CA ARG A 382 -5.29 7.14 0.27
C ARG A 382 -5.24 8.42 -0.57
N LEU A 383 -4.10 8.69 -1.21
CA LEU A 383 -3.94 9.87 -2.08
C LEU A 383 -4.91 9.86 -3.27
N THR A 384 -5.26 8.69 -3.81
CA THR A 384 -6.28 8.58 -4.86
C THR A 384 -7.68 8.91 -4.34
N ASP A 385 -8.03 8.52 -3.11
CA ASP A 385 -9.31 8.89 -2.50
C ASP A 385 -9.41 10.41 -2.36
N LEU A 386 -8.33 11.05 -1.91
CA LEU A 386 -8.22 12.51 -1.82
C LEU A 386 -8.36 13.18 -3.18
N ALA A 387 -7.71 12.64 -4.22
CA ALA A 387 -7.86 13.12 -5.58
C ALA A 387 -9.31 13.07 -6.07
N ILE A 388 -10.00 11.93 -5.85
CA ILE A 388 -11.42 11.76 -6.22
C ILE A 388 -12.29 12.79 -5.48
N GLN A 389 -12.01 13.03 -4.19
CA GLN A 389 -12.72 14.01 -3.38
C GLN A 389 -12.50 15.44 -3.84
N VAL A 390 -11.24 15.86 -4.04
CA VAL A 390 -10.89 17.22 -4.49
C VAL A 390 -11.46 17.52 -5.88
N LEU A 391 -11.50 16.53 -6.75
CA LEU A 391 -12.08 16.67 -8.09
C LEU A 391 -13.61 16.61 -8.09
N GLY A 392 -14.25 16.39 -6.94
CA GLY A 392 -15.70 16.34 -6.78
C GLY A 392 -16.35 15.11 -7.41
N LEU A 393 -15.62 14.00 -7.53
CA LEU A 393 -16.01 12.82 -8.32
C LEU A 393 -16.69 11.72 -7.48
N GLN A 394 -16.83 11.90 -6.17
CA GLN A 394 -17.22 10.82 -5.25
C GLN A 394 -18.58 10.19 -5.61
N ASN A 395 -19.52 11.01 -6.08
CA ASN A 395 -20.87 10.57 -6.46
C ASN A 395 -20.97 10.14 -7.93
N ASP A 396 -19.90 10.34 -8.70
CA ASP A 396 -19.88 10.12 -10.14
C ASP A 396 -19.17 8.82 -10.53
N LEU A 397 -18.34 8.28 -9.63
CA LEU A 397 -17.57 7.07 -9.86
C LEU A 397 -18.25 5.84 -9.23
N GLU A 398 -18.50 4.85 -10.06
CA GLU A 398 -19.00 3.52 -9.70
C GLU A 398 -17.84 2.49 -9.74
N SER A 399 -18.03 1.33 -9.11
CA SER A 399 -17.08 0.19 -9.17
C SER A 399 -15.62 0.56 -8.85
N VAL A 400 -15.39 1.50 -7.93
CA VAL A 400 -14.04 1.96 -7.59
C VAL A 400 -13.22 0.84 -6.95
N ALA A 401 -12.04 0.56 -7.49
CA ALA A 401 -11.03 -0.31 -6.89
C ALA A 401 -9.69 0.41 -6.89
N ILE A 402 -9.11 0.56 -5.70
CA ILE A 402 -7.83 1.24 -5.47
C ILE A 402 -6.95 0.30 -4.66
N ILE A 403 -5.95 -0.29 -5.30
CA ILE A 403 -4.89 -1.00 -4.60
C ILE A 403 -3.69 -0.08 -4.51
N SER A 404 -3.13 0.11 -3.32
CA SER A 404 -2.05 1.08 -3.11
C SER A 404 -0.98 0.55 -2.19
N LYS A 405 0.17 1.23 -2.20
CA LYS A 405 1.26 1.01 -1.24
C LYS A 405 2.07 2.30 -1.11
N LEU A 406 2.29 2.73 0.12
CA LEU A 406 3.28 3.78 0.41
C LEU A 406 4.66 3.23 0.78
N GLY A 407 5.64 4.13 0.64
CA GLY A 407 6.94 4.07 1.28
C GLY A 407 7.47 5.47 1.49
N ASN A 408 8.18 5.71 2.58
CA ASN A 408 8.82 6.97 2.89
C ASN A 408 10.06 6.69 3.71
N GLY A 409 10.95 7.67 3.73
CA GLY A 409 12.14 7.63 4.56
C GLY A 409 13.04 8.81 4.27
N ASN A 410 14.02 8.95 5.12
CA ASN A 410 15.01 9.99 5.02
C ASN A 410 16.35 9.39 4.65
N THR A 411 17.04 10.01 3.70
CA THR A 411 18.33 9.53 3.23
C THR A 411 19.44 10.46 3.70
N SER A 412 20.44 9.89 4.37
CA SER A 412 21.65 10.61 4.75
C SER A 412 22.58 10.85 3.56
N THR A 413 22.56 9.98 2.54
CA THR A 413 23.43 10.08 1.37
C THR A 413 22.97 11.12 0.36
N ARG A 414 21.65 11.33 0.24
CA ARG A 414 21.09 12.37 -0.65
C ARG A 414 20.59 13.61 0.11
N GLU A 415 20.79 13.63 1.43
CA GLU A 415 20.41 14.73 2.34
C GLU A 415 18.99 15.26 2.13
N ARG A 416 18.02 14.36 1.98
CA ARG A 416 16.64 14.72 1.65
C ARG A 416 15.61 13.73 2.20
N THR A 417 14.40 14.22 2.41
CA THR A 417 13.23 13.40 2.69
C THR A 417 12.65 12.83 1.39
N GLU A 418 12.19 11.58 1.42
CA GLU A 418 11.62 10.88 0.26
C GLU A 418 10.26 10.27 0.58
N ALA A 419 9.39 10.26 -0.43
CA ALA A 419 8.05 9.71 -0.38
C ALA A 419 7.77 8.94 -1.68
N VAL A 420 7.07 7.82 -1.55
CA VAL A 420 6.74 6.91 -2.64
C VAL A 420 5.26 6.59 -2.57
N TYR A 421 4.57 6.75 -3.69
CA TYR A 421 3.19 6.33 -3.85
C TYR A 421 3.09 5.35 -5.02
N LEU A 422 2.56 4.17 -4.75
CA LEU A 422 2.24 3.15 -5.74
C LEU A 422 0.74 2.91 -5.70
N ALA A 423 0.07 2.93 -6.86
CA ALA A 423 -1.33 2.60 -6.93
C ALA A 423 -1.73 2.01 -8.28
N LEU A 424 -2.73 1.12 -8.25
CA LEU A 424 -3.59 0.86 -9.40
C LEU A 424 -5.00 1.31 -9.08
N VAL A 425 -5.58 2.02 -10.03
CA VAL A 425 -6.87 2.67 -9.95
C VAL A 425 -7.75 2.12 -11.07
N HIS A 426 -8.96 1.75 -10.70
CA HIS A 426 -9.98 1.24 -11.62
C HIS A 426 -11.33 1.80 -11.18
N PHE A 427 -12.10 2.36 -12.10
CA PHE A 427 -13.46 2.83 -11.80
C PHE A 427 -14.29 2.99 -13.09
N VAL A 428 -15.59 3.13 -12.90
CA VAL A 428 -16.56 3.47 -13.94
C VAL A 428 -17.07 4.89 -13.73
N ASP A 429 -16.80 5.79 -14.67
CA ASP A 429 -17.37 7.14 -14.70
C ASP A 429 -18.80 7.09 -15.26
N SER A 430 -19.77 7.44 -14.41
CA SER A 430 -21.20 7.38 -14.70
C SER A 430 -21.77 8.68 -15.28
N ARG A 431 -21.04 9.81 -15.22
CA ARG A 431 -21.52 11.11 -15.71
C ARG A 431 -22.04 11.10 -17.15
N PRO A 432 -21.44 10.37 -18.11
CA PRO A 432 -21.99 10.28 -19.45
C PRO A 432 -23.43 9.74 -19.52
N LYS A 433 -23.88 8.94 -18.54
CA LYS A 433 -25.24 8.39 -18.47
C LYS A 433 -26.30 9.50 -18.43
N ALA A 434 -26.01 10.62 -17.75
CA ALA A 434 -26.91 11.78 -17.68
C ALA A 434 -27.17 12.43 -19.06
N LEU A 435 -26.28 12.18 -20.02
CA LEU A 435 -26.40 12.65 -21.41
C LEU A 435 -26.86 11.56 -22.37
N GLY A 436 -27.40 10.44 -21.86
CA GLY A 436 -27.80 9.29 -22.67
C GLY A 436 -26.64 8.53 -23.32
N LYS A 437 -25.41 8.73 -22.83
CA LYS A 437 -24.20 8.06 -23.32
C LYS A 437 -23.80 6.91 -22.39
N PRO A 438 -23.11 5.87 -22.90
CA PRO A 438 -22.62 4.78 -22.05
C PRO A 438 -21.63 5.28 -21.00
N ALA A 439 -21.62 4.61 -19.85
CA ALA A 439 -20.62 4.82 -18.81
C ALA A 439 -19.21 4.48 -19.33
N LYS A 440 -18.19 5.06 -18.71
CA LYS A 440 -16.80 4.94 -19.15
C LYS A 440 -15.94 4.21 -18.14
N LEU A 441 -15.30 3.13 -18.54
CA LEU A 441 -14.33 2.42 -17.72
C LEU A 441 -12.94 3.03 -17.84
N PHE A 442 -12.35 3.42 -16.72
CA PHE A 442 -10.97 3.88 -16.64
C PHE A 442 -10.14 2.93 -15.79
N THR A 443 -8.92 2.63 -16.24
CA THR A 443 -7.95 1.92 -15.41
C THR A 443 -6.53 2.35 -15.72
N PHE A 444 -5.74 2.57 -14.67
CA PHE A 444 -4.34 2.99 -14.78
C PHE A 444 -3.58 2.57 -13.52
N THR A 445 -2.28 2.47 -13.65
CA THR A 445 -1.34 2.23 -12.54
C THR A 445 -0.29 3.32 -12.53
N MET A 446 0.24 3.65 -11.35
CA MET A 446 1.25 4.67 -11.18
C MET A 446 2.21 4.30 -10.05
N ALA A 447 3.47 4.67 -10.23
CA ALA A 447 4.47 4.73 -9.19
C ALA A 447 5.15 6.11 -9.27
N LEU A 448 5.20 6.82 -8.16
CA LEU A 448 5.84 8.12 -8.02
C LEU A 448 6.84 8.04 -6.87
N ARG A 449 8.04 8.57 -7.08
CA ARG A 449 8.97 8.90 -6.01
C ARG A 449 9.24 10.40 -6.00
N GLY A 450 8.92 11.01 -4.88
CA GLY A 450 9.23 12.39 -4.57
C GLY A 450 10.47 12.50 -3.67
N GLY A 451 11.16 13.64 -3.74
CA GLY A 451 12.28 13.97 -2.86
C GLY A 451 12.38 15.47 -2.61
N LYS A 452 12.49 15.86 -1.33
CA LYS A 452 12.55 17.26 -0.89
C LYS A 452 13.77 17.49 0.00
N ALA A 453 14.56 18.52 -0.33
CA ALA A 453 15.71 18.95 0.44
C ALA A 453 15.58 20.46 0.71
N LEU A 454 15.59 20.85 1.98
CA LEU A 454 15.61 22.25 2.39
C LEU A 454 17.02 22.67 2.82
N GLN A 455 17.30 23.97 2.74
CA GLN A 455 18.55 24.56 3.21
C GLN A 455 18.25 25.77 4.11
N PRO A 456 18.52 25.71 5.42
CA PRO A 456 19.03 24.55 6.16
C PRO A 456 18.04 23.38 6.17
N ARG A 457 18.55 22.16 6.37
CA ARG A 457 17.75 20.93 6.35
C ARG A 457 16.75 20.92 7.51
N ASP A 458 15.49 20.64 7.18
CA ASP A 458 14.39 20.47 8.14
C ASP A 458 13.52 19.28 7.70
N PRO A 459 13.80 18.06 8.18
CA PRO A 459 13.08 16.85 7.75
C PRO A 459 11.57 16.88 8.02
N ASN A 460 11.13 17.56 9.08
CA ASN A 460 9.70 17.67 9.38
C ASN A 460 9.02 18.55 8.34
N ARG A 461 9.58 19.73 8.06
CA ARG A 461 9.05 20.62 7.03
C ARG A 461 9.15 20.01 5.63
N GLU A 462 10.24 19.30 5.33
CA GLU A 462 10.40 18.55 4.09
C GLU A 462 9.29 17.51 3.90
N VAL A 463 8.95 16.73 4.94
CA VAL A 463 7.81 15.79 4.90
C VAL A 463 6.51 16.53 4.64
N VAL A 464 6.24 17.64 5.34
CA VAL A 464 4.99 18.39 5.20
C VAL A 464 4.79 18.90 3.78
N GLU A 465 5.84 19.50 3.20
CA GLU A 465 5.81 19.99 1.82
C GLU A 465 5.73 18.85 0.79
N LEU A 466 6.44 17.75 1.04
CA LEU A 466 6.48 16.61 0.11
C LEU A 466 5.18 15.79 0.13
N ASP A 467 4.57 15.58 1.29
CA ASP A 467 3.30 14.86 1.44
C ASP A 467 2.16 15.60 0.71
N ALA A 468 2.09 16.93 0.89
CA ALA A 468 1.17 17.77 0.14
C ALA A 468 1.44 17.71 -1.36
N ARG A 469 2.72 17.74 -1.75
CA ARG A 469 3.11 17.65 -3.15
C ARG A 469 2.66 16.33 -3.77
N MET A 470 2.96 15.20 -3.13
CA MET A 470 2.55 13.87 -3.61
C MET A 470 1.02 13.81 -3.83
N ALA A 471 0.22 14.34 -2.90
CA ALA A 471 -1.24 14.40 -3.04
C ALA A 471 -1.69 15.26 -4.23
N THR A 472 -1.07 16.43 -4.44
CA THR A 472 -1.35 17.29 -5.60
C THR A 472 -1.04 16.59 -6.92
N GLU A 473 0.12 15.97 -7.04
CA GLU A 473 0.56 15.33 -8.28
C GLU A 473 -0.28 14.09 -8.63
N VAL A 474 -0.69 13.31 -7.62
CA VAL A 474 -1.67 12.22 -7.81
C VAL A 474 -3.02 12.78 -8.27
N THR A 475 -3.46 13.92 -7.71
CA THR A 475 -4.69 14.59 -8.12
C THR A 475 -4.63 15.04 -9.57
N GLU A 476 -3.52 15.62 -10.00
CA GLU A 476 -3.33 16.06 -11.38
C GLU A 476 -3.29 14.88 -12.36
N ILE A 477 -2.66 13.75 -11.99
CA ILE A 477 -2.70 12.52 -12.80
C ILE A 477 -4.14 12.03 -12.98
N VAL A 478 -4.92 11.93 -11.89
CA VAL A 478 -6.33 11.49 -11.94
C VAL A 478 -7.16 12.43 -12.82
N ARG A 479 -6.98 13.75 -12.66
CA ARG A 479 -7.65 14.77 -13.47
C ARG A 479 -7.34 14.61 -14.96
N ARG A 480 -6.06 14.47 -15.32
CA ARG A 480 -5.61 14.35 -16.71
C ARG A 480 -6.04 13.03 -17.37
N VAL A 481 -6.12 11.93 -16.60
CA VAL A 481 -6.69 10.67 -17.10
C VAL A 481 -8.16 10.86 -17.47
N LEU A 482 -8.96 11.49 -16.60
CA LEU A 482 -10.39 11.71 -16.84
C LEU A 482 -10.66 12.74 -17.94
N ALA A 483 -9.83 13.78 -18.03
CA ALA A 483 -9.89 14.79 -19.07
C ALA A 483 -9.33 14.31 -20.42
N LEU A 484 -8.78 13.09 -20.49
CA LEU A 484 -8.12 12.50 -21.66
C LEU A 484 -6.90 13.31 -22.15
N GLU A 485 -6.33 14.15 -21.28
CA GLU A 485 -5.16 14.97 -21.61
C GLU A 485 -3.89 14.10 -21.73
N LEU A 486 -3.82 12.99 -20.99
CA LEU A 486 -2.72 12.03 -21.14
C LEU A 486 -2.81 11.20 -22.42
N ASP A 487 -3.93 11.25 -23.16
CA ASP A 487 -4.06 10.54 -24.44
C ASP A 487 -3.35 11.28 -25.58
N LEU A 488 -3.14 12.59 -25.41
CA LEU A 488 -2.61 13.52 -26.41
C LEU A 488 -1.07 13.66 -26.39
N VAL A 489 -0.41 13.21 -25.31
CA VAL A 489 1.05 13.28 -25.11
C VAL A 489 1.70 11.96 -25.47
#